data_AF-A0AA41AN33-F1
#
_entry.id   AF-A0AA41AN33-F1
#
_cell.length_a   1.000
_cell.length_b   1.000
_cell.length_c   1.000
_cell.angle_alpha   90.00
_cell.angle_beta   90.00
_cell.angle_gamma   90.00
#
_symmetry.space_group_name_H-M   'P 1'
#
loop_
_entity.id
_entity.type
_entity.pdbx_description
1 polymer ?
#
loop_
_entity_poly.entity_id
_entity_poly.type
_entity_poly.pdbx_seq_one_letter_code
_entity_poly.pdbx_strand_id
1 'polypeptide(L)'
;MYKLDIINQEQQKFLLKLAELRNKLVHNISEISFNLETYMSGFDSNQRKSIARIFGHGIHETFEIKGTPCNRTDFTIENPKWVIWLTANEVLACINAEIQHGHDMKKINDIGFKLVVNITSQSTRN
;
A
#
# COMPACT_ATOMS: atom_id res chain seq x y z
N MET A 1 1.05 -19.87 -6.66
CA MET A 1 1.48 -20.18 -5.28
C MET A 1 1.17 -18.97 -4.40
N TYR A 2 -0.08 -18.82 -3.95
CA TYR A 2 -0.54 -17.70 -3.11
C TYR A 2 -1.03 -18.29 -1.79
N LYS A 3 -0.17 -18.31 -0.78
CA LYS A 3 -0.46 -18.92 0.52
C LYS A 3 0.02 -18.03 1.66
N LEU A 4 -0.18 -16.72 1.53
CA LEU A 4 0.01 -15.74 2.59
C LEU A 4 -1.03 -14.64 2.34
N ASP A 5 -2.24 -14.80 2.89
CA ASP A 5 -3.29 -13.77 2.94
C ASP A 5 -2.90 -12.63 3.90
N ILE A 6 -1.59 -12.35 3.98
CA ILE A 6 -0.93 -11.48 4.95
C ILE A 6 -0.87 -10.03 4.46
N ILE A 7 -0.88 -9.87 3.13
CA ILE A 7 -0.82 -8.56 2.48
C ILE A 7 -2.04 -8.36 1.59
N ASN A 8 -2.57 -7.15 1.58
CA ASN A 8 -3.71 -6.80 0.73
C ASN A 8 -3.25 -6.57 -0.73
N GLN A 9 -4.21 -6.42 -1.64
CA GLN A 9 -3.94 -6.27 -3.07
C GLN A 9 -3.12 -5.01 -3.42
N GLU A 10 -3.30 -3.91 -2.69
CA GLU A 10 -2.56 -2.67 -2.97
C GLU A 10 -1.10 -2.76 -2.48
N GLN A 11 -0.87 -3.39 -1.31
CA GLN A 11 0.45 -3.73 -0.80
C GLN A 11 1.19 -4.67 -1.75
N GLN A 12 0.50 -5.66 -2.32
CA GLN A 12 1.05 -6.54 -3.36
C GLN A 12 1.47 -5.74 -4.60
N LYS A 13 0.61 -4.86 -5.11
CA LYS A 13 0.91 -4.01 -6.27
C LYS A 13 2.14 -3.13 -6.01
N PHE A 14 2.24 -2.55 -4.81
CA PHE A 14 3.41 -1.79 -4.39
C PHE A 14 4.69 -2.63 -4.46
N LEU A 15 4.71 -3.81 -3.83
CA LEU A 15 5.89 -4.68 -3.77
C LEU A 15 6.32 -5.16 -5.16
N LEU A 16 5.35 -5.52 -6.02
CA LEU A 16 5.63 -5.89 -7.41
C LEU A 16 6.26 -4.72 -8.18
N LYS A 17 5.68 -3.52 -8.05
CA LYS A 17 6.21 -2.33 -8.74
C LYS A 17 7.58 -1.91 -8.25
N LEU A 18 7.84 -2.06 -6.95
CA LEU A 18 9.14 -1.83 -6.35
C LEU A 18 10.19 -2.83 -6.87
N ALA A 19 9.82 -4.10 -7.00
CA ALA A 19 10.69 -5.13 -7.57
C ALA A 19 11.00 -4.87 -9.06
N GLU A 20 10.00 -4.47 -9.85
CA GLU A 20 10.21 -4.03 -11.24
C GLU A 20 11.20 -2.86 -11.33
N LEU A 21 11.00 -1.82 -10.50
CA LEU A 21 11.90 -0.67 -10.45
C LEU A 21 13.32 -1.10 -10.08
N ARG A 22 13.49 -1.89 -9.01
CA ARG A 22 14.79 -2.40 -8.56
C ARG A 22 15.47 -3.23 -9.65
N ASN A 23 14.75 -4.10 -10.33
CA ASN A 23 15.30 -4.92 -11.41
C ASN A 23 15.73 -4.08 -12.61
N LYS A 24 14.96 -3.04 -12.97
CA LYS A 24 15.36 -2.10 -14.02
C LYS A 24 16.70 -1.42 -13.70
N LEU A 25 16.88 -0.99 -12.45
CA LEU A 25 18.09 -0.30 -12.00
C LEU A 25 19.33 -1.22 -11.90
N VAL A 26 19.13 -2.46 -11.48
CA VAL A 26 20.24 -3.41 -11.25
C VAL A 26 20.75 -4.06 -12.55
N HIS A 27 19.88 -4.29 -13.54
CA HIS A 27 20.24 -5.02 -14.76
C HIS A 27 20.72 -4.15 -15.92
N ASN A 28 20.71 -2.83 -15.79
CA ASN A 28 21.02 -1.92 -16.89
C ASN A 28 22.19 -1.00 -16.50
N ILE A 29 23.42 -1.38 -16.86
CA ILE A 29 24.67 -0.65 -16.57
C ILE A 29 24.66 0.77 -17.19
N SER A 30 23.78 1.07 -18.15
CA SER A 30 23.56 2.41 -18.70
C SER A 30 22.77 3.36 -17.78
N GLU A 31 22.16 2.85 -16.71
CA GLU A 31 21.37 3.62 -15.73
C GLU A 31 22.23 4.25 -14.61
N ILE A 32 23.55 4.36 -14.78
CA ILE A 32 24.43 5.10 -13.84
C ILE A 32 23.96 6.57 -13.70
N SER A 33 23.26 7.09 -14.71
CA SER A 33 22.61 8.41 -14.72
C SER A 33 21.13 8.38 -14.32
N PHE A 34 20.60 7.28 -13.78
CA PHE A 34 19.18 7.21 -13.41
C PHE A 34 18.85 8.29 -12.38
N ASN A 35 17.86 9.10 -12.71
CA ASN A 35 17.29 10.07 -11.80
C ASN A 35 15.81 9.75 -11.60
N LEU A 36 15.44 9.41 -10.36
CA LEU A 36 14.08 9.04 -10.00
C LEU A 36 13.09 10.20 -10.23
N GLU A 37 13.49 11.44 -9.97
CA GLU A 37 12.64 12.62 -10.16
C GLU A 37 12.38 12.84 -11.66
N THR A 38 13.41 12.72 -12.49
CA THR A 38 13.26 12.77 -13.96
C THR A 38 12.36 11.64 -14.46
N TYR A 39 12.57 10.41 -13.98
CA TYR A 39 11.73 9.27 -14.31
C TYR A 39 10.25 9.50 -13.96
N MET A 40 9.97 10.05 -12.77
CA MET A 40 8.62 10.37 -12.33
C MET A 40 8.00 11.54 -13.09
N SER A 41 8.80 12.56 -13.45
CA SER A 41 8.34 13.73 -14.19
C SER A 41 7.88 13.41 -15.60
N GLY A 42 8.45 12.38 -16.22
CA GLY A 42 8.16 11.93 -17.59
C GLY A 42 6.81 11.25 -17.77
N PHE A 43 6.07 10.99 -16.67
CA PHE A 43 4.75 10.40 -16.73
C PHE A 43 3.67 11.39 -17.12
N ASP A 44 2.73 10.94 -17.98
CA ASP A 44 1.50 11.66 -18.28
C ASP A 44 0.52 11.69 -17.09
N SER A 45 -0.57 12.45 -17.22
CA SER A 45 -1.54 12.63 -16.13
C SER A 45 -2.20 11.33 -15.65
N ASN A 46 -2.43 10.36 -16.54
CA ASN A 46 -3.01 9.07 -16.17
C ASN A 46 -1.98 8.18 -15.47
N GLN A 47 -0.75 8.17 -16.00
CA GLN A 47 0.38 7.45 -15.41
C GLN A 47 0.73 7.99 -14.02
N ARG A 48 0.73 9.31 -13.83
CA ARG A 48 0.97 9.95 -12.53
C ARG A 48 -0.03 9.50 -11.47
N LYS A 49 -1.33 9.50 -11.80
CA LYS A 49 -2.37 9.00 -10.88
C LYS A 49 -2.20 7.52 -10.56
N SER A 50 -1.89 6.70 -11.56
CA SER A 50 -1.66 5.26 -11.37
C SER A 50 -0.46 5.00 -10.45
N ILE A 51 0.63 5.73 -10.67
CA ILE A 51 1.86 5.60 -9.87
C ILE A 51 1.67 6.13 -8.46
N ALA A 52 0.99 7.26 -8.30
CA ALA A 52 0.64 7.79 -6.99
C ALA A 52 -0.21 6.83 -6.16
N ARG A 53 -1.14 6.11 -6.81
CA ARG A 53 -1.94 5.08 -6.14
C ARG A 53 -1.08 3.90 -5.65
N ILE A 54 -0.05 3.53 -6.41
CA ILE A 54 0.83 2.40 -6.09
C ILE A 54 1.89 2.81 -5.07
N PHE A 55 2.76 3.77 -5.40
CA PHE A 55 3.86 4.17 -4.52
C PHE A 55 3.42 5.04 -3.35
N GLY A 56 2.32 5.78 -3.49
CA GLY A 56 1.71 6.57 -2.42
C GLY A 56 0.63 5.82 -1.63
N HIS A 57 0.54 4.49 -1.74
CA HIS A 57 -0.50 3.71 -1.05
C HIS A 57 -0.55 3.99 0.47
N GLY A 58 0.61 4.16 1.12
CA GLY A 58 0.70 4.46 2.55
C GLY A 58 0.33 5.90 2.94
N ILE A 59 -0.10 6.73 1.99
CA ILE A 59 -0.46 8.14 2.20
C ILE A 59 -1.96 8.32 1.96
N HIS A 60 -2.62 9.10 2.81
CA HIS A 60 -4.02 9.47 2.63
C HIS A 60 -4.20 10.38 1.40
N GLU A 61 -5.36 10.29 0.73
CA GLU A 61 -5.62 11.03 -0.51
C GLU A 61 -5.41 12.54 -0.34
N THR A 62 -5.88 13.07 0.79
CA THR A 62 -5.64 14.43 1.25
C THR A 62 -5.04 14.39 2.66
N PHE A 63 -4.09 15.28 2.92
CA PHE A 63 -3.42 15.40 4.20
C PHE A 63 -2.85 16.81 4.37
N GLU A 64 -2.32 17.14 5.55
CA GLU A 64 -1.77 18.45 5.83
C GLU A 64 -0.35 18.34 6.37
N ILE A 65 0.56 19.17 5.88
CA ILE A 65 1.90 19.35 6.45
C ILE A 65 2.00 20.79 6.95
N LYS A 66 2.10 20.96 8.27
CA LYS A 66 2.32 22.28 8.92
C LYS A 66 1.33 23.36 8.46
N GLY A 67 0.02 23.08 8.41
CA GLY A 67 -0.98 24.05 7.93
C GLY A 67 -1.18 24.05 6.41
N THR A 68 -0.36 23.34 5.64
CA THR A 68 -0.44 23.33 4.17
C THR A 68 -1.20 22.10 3.69
N PRO A 69 -2.33 22.26 2.97
CA PRO A 69 -3.06 21.15 2.40
C PRO A 69 -2.26 20.53 1.25
N CYS A 70 -2.16 19.21 1.26
CA CYS A 70 -1.47 18.40 0.27
C CYS A 70 -2.42 17.33 -0.27
N ASN A 71 -2.18 16.90 -1.51
CA ASN A 71 -2.80 15.71 -2.06
C ASN A 71 -1.73 14.66 -2.37
N ARG A 72 -2.13 13.38 -2.27
CA ARG A 72 -1.24 12.25 -2.49
C ARG A 72 -0.55 12.27 -3.85
N THR A 73 -1.28 12.64 -4.90
CA THR A 73 -0.77 12.52 -6.27
C THR A 73 0.41 13.45 -6.50
N ASP A 74 0.22 14.75 -6.24
CA ASP A 74 1.27 15.74 -6.45
C ASP A 74 2.46 15.48 -5.53
N PHE A 75 2.19 15.17 -4.25
CA PHE A 75 3.25 14.87 -3.29
C PHE A 75 4.09 13.64 -3.68
N THR A 76 3.47 12.61 -4.25
CA THR A 76 4.18 11.40 -4.70
C THR A 76 5.11 11.70 -5.88
N ILE A 77 4.68 12.56 -6.82
CA ILE A 77 5.48 12.91 -7.99
C ILE A 77 6.63 13.86 -7.61
N GLU A 78 6.39 14.80 -6.70
CA GLU A 78 7.39 15.76 -6.23
C GLU A 78 8.40 15.15 -5.26
N ASN A 79 7.98 14.17 -4.45
CA ASN A 79 8.80 13.60 -3.38
C ASN A 79 8.90 12.06 -3.46
N PRO A 80 9.26 11.46 -4.61
CA PRO A 80 9.08 10.04 -4.86
C PRO A 80 9.94 9.14 -3.96
N LYS A 81 11.14 9.58 -3.57
CA LYS A 81 12.01 8.82 -2.66
C LYS A 81 11.36 8.66 -1.29
N TRP A 82 10.86 9.76 -0.74
CA TRP A 82 10.20 9.79 0.56
C TRP A 82 8.94 8.95 0.57
N VAL A 83 8.12 9.08 -0.48
CA VAL A 83 6.88 8.35 -0.59
C VAL A 83 7.12 6.84 -0.72
N ILE A 84 8.07 6.41 -1.54
CA ILE A 84 8.44 4.99 -1.66
C ILE A 84 8.94 4.45 -0.31
N TRP A 85 9.79 5.20 0.39
CA TRP A 85 10.30 4.79 1.70
C TRP A 85 9.18 4.69 2.74
N LEU A 86 8.29 5.67 2.80
CA LEU A 86 7.17 5.69 3.73
C LEU A 86 6.23 4.51 3.49
N THR A 87 5.81 4.30 2.23
CA THR A 87 4.93 3.20 1.86
C THR A 87 5.61 1.84 2.12
N ALA A 88 6.92 1.70 1.87
CA ALA A 88 7.63 0.48 2.22
C ALA A 88 7.59 0.18 3.73
N ASN A 89 7.74 1.19 4.58
CA ASN A 89 7.65 1.03 6.03
C ASN A 89 6.22 0.70 6.48
N GLU A 90 5.20 1.31 5.87
CA GLU A 90 3.80 0.96 6.12
C GLU A 90 3.52 -0.51 5.78
N VAL A 91 3.91 -0.97 4.58
CA VAL A 91 3.73 -2.37 4.18
C VAL A 91 4.46 -3.31 5.14
N LEU A 92 5.70 -2.98 5.54
CA LEU A 92 6.45 -3.78 6.50
C LEU A 92 5.78 -3.84 7.87
N ALA A 93 5.25 -2.72 8.35
CA ALA A 93 4.51 -2.65 9.60
C ALA A 93 3.25 -3.51 9.56
N CYS A 94 2.49 -3.48 8.46
CA CYS A 94 1.33 -4.34 8.26
C CYS A 94 1.69 -5.82 8.25
N ILE A 95 2.75 -6.22 7.52
CA ILE A 95 3.23 -7.60 7.50
C ILE A 95 3.60 -8.04 8.92
N ASN A 96 4.33 -7.20 9.67
CA ASN A 96 4.72 -7.53 11.03
C ASN A 96 3.50 -7.66 11.96
N ALA A 97 2.53 -6.74 11.86
CA ALA A 97 1.30 -6.79 12.64
C ALA A 97 0.51 -8.08 12.36
N GLU A 98 0.42 -8.49 11.10
CA GLU A 98 -0.30 -9.71 10.71
C GLU A 98 0.43 -10.98 11.16
N ILE A 99 1.77 -11.00 11.12
CA ILE A 99 2.57 -12.10 11.69
C ILE A 99 2.36 -12.22 13.21
N GLN A 100 2.31 -11.08 13.91
CA GLN A 100 2.19 -11.05 15.37
C GLN A 100 0.76 -11.33 15.87
N HIS A 101 -0.25 -10.84 15.14
CA HIS A 101 -1.62 -10.76 15.65
C HIS A 101 -2.70 -11.33 14.71
N GLY A 102 -2.36 -11.74 13.49
CA GLY A 102 -3.34 -12.17 12.49
C GLY A 102 -4.21 -13.34 12.94
N HIS A 103 -3.62 -14.29 13.67
CA HIS A 103 -4.36 -15.43 14.23
C HIS A 103 -5.37 -15.02 15.32
N ASP A 104 -5.02 -14.06 16.17
CA ASP A 104 -5.92 -13.58 17.22
C ASP A 104 -7.05 -12.75 16.64
N MET A 105 -6.75 -11.93 15.63
CA MET A 105 -7.77 -11.21 14.85
C MET A 105 -8.75 -12.16 14.17
N LYS A 106 -8.27 -13.27 13.61
CA LYS A 106 -9.13 -14.30 13.02
C LYS A 106 -10.09 -14.92 14.04
N LYS A 107 -9.59 -15.23 15.24
CA LYS A 107 -10.44 -15.75 16.33
C LYS A 107 -11.51 -14.75 16.75
N ILE A 108 -11.16 -13.48 16.91
CA ILE A 108 -12.10 -12.42 17.27
C ILE A 108 -13.20 -12.31 16.21
N ASN A 109 -12.82 -12.33 14.92
CA ASN A 109 -13.77 -12.30 13.82
C ASN A 109 -14.70 -13.52 13.80
N ASP A 110 -14.17 -14.73 14.05
CA ASP A 110 -14.98 -15.95 14.11
C ASP A 110 -16.00 -15.89 15.26
N ILE A 111 -15.62 -15.34 16.42
CA ILE A 111 -16.53 -15.13 17.56
C ILE A 111 -17.60 -14.10 17.18
N GLY A 112 -17.21 -12.96 16.61
CA GLY A 112 -18.14 -11.93 16.16
C GLY A 112 -19.16 -12.45 15.15
N PHE A 113 -18.71 -13.23 14.16
CA PHE A 113 -19.58 -13.86 13.17
C PHE A 113 -20.60 -14.82 13.82
N LYS A 114 -20.15 -15.68 14.73
CA LYS A 114 -21.04 -16.60 15.47
C LYS A 114 -22.10 -15.83 16.28
N LEU A 115 -21.72 -14.72 16.92
CA LEU A 115 -22.66 -13.88 17.67
C LEU A 115 -23.73 -13.28 16.75
N VAL A 116 -23.34 -12.73 15.59
CA VAL A 116 -24.28 -12.16 14.61
C VAL A 116 -25.24 -13.23 14.10
N VAL A 117 -24.75 -14.42 13.76
CA VAL A 117 -25.60 -15.56 13.32
C VAL A 117 -26.59 -15.97 14.40
N ASN A 118 -26.15 -16.04 15.65
CA ASN A 118 -27.03 -16.41 16.77
C ASN A 118 -28.14 -15.37 17.00
N ILE A 119 -27.81 -14.08 16.97
CA ILE A 119 -28.81 -13.00 17.16
C ILE A 119 -29.84 -13.02 16.02
N THR A 120 -29.37 -13.10 14.78
CA THR A 120 -30.23 -13.06 13.59
C THR A 120 -31.14 -14.29 13.47
N SER A 121 -30.65 -15.48 13.84
CA SER A 121 -31.44 -16.72 13.86
C SER A 121 -32.47 -16.79 15.01
N GLN A 122 -32.24 -16.06 16.11
CA GLN A 122 -33.23 -15.93 17.18
C GLN A 122 -34.34 -14.94 16.83
N SER A 123 -34.04 -13.85 16.12
CA SER A 123 -35.05 -12.86 15.68
C SER A 123 -36.00 -13.39 14.59
N THR A 124 -35.68 -14.47 13.89
CA THR A 124 -36.54 -15.09 12.86
C THR A 124 -37.45 -16.20 13.40
N ARG A 125 -37.37 -16.53 14.70
CA ARG A 125 -38.17 -17.59 15.35
C ARG A 125 -39.37 -17.07 16.16
N ASN A 126 -39.67 -15.77 16.07
CA ASN A 126 -40.90 -15.15 16.59
C ASN A 126 -41.75 -14.66 15.42
#